data_AF-A0A178JBM8-F1
#
_entry.id   AF-A0A178JBM8-F1
#
_cell.length_a   1.000
_cell.length_b   1.000
_cell.length_c   1.000
_cell.angle_alpha   90.00
_cell.angle_beta   90.00
_cell.angle_gamma   90.00
#
_symmetry.space_group_name_H-M   'P 1'
#
loop_
_entity.id
_entity.type
_entity.pdbx_description
1 polymer ?
#
loop_
_entity_poly.entity_id
_entity_poly.type
_entity_poly.pdbx_seq_one_letter_code
_entity_poly.pdbx_strand_id
1 'polypeptide(L)'
;MDKEILGYITCRTCMTPKAIMQGSGKRKEYVYGRCECGPDNRCGKPAQLEMKGFKPLEDIQAEIEALNQPKAEPKPEPQPEPKPVVNQLQPDSEPKPMGTAACVGIGAVTGFVLGGVFKVLKAVA
;
A
#
# COMPACT_ATOMS: atom_id res chain seq x y z
N MET A 1 11.60 -16.04 -14.86
CA MET A 1 12.42 -14.82 -14.73
C MET A 1 12.63 -14.60 -13.26
N ASP A 2 13.68 -15.19 -12.74
CA ASP A 2 14.11 -14.99 -11.36
C ASP A 2 14.74 -13.60 -11.31
N LYS A 3 14.02 -12.68 -10.68
CA LYS A 3 14.50 -11.32 -10.50
C LYS A 3 15.20 -11.28 -9.15
N GLU A 4 16.36 -10.65 -9.14
CA GLU A 4 17.19 -10.53 -7.95
C GLU A 4 16.39 -9.90 -6.80
N ILE A 5 16.42 -10.58 -5.65
CA ILE A 5 15.79 -10.10 -4.42
C ILE A 5 16.77 -9.15 -3.76
N LEU A 6 16.38 -7.88 -3.65
CA LEU A 6 17.19 -6.85 -3.01
C LEU A 6 17.18 -7.00 -1.48
N GLY A 7 16.08 -7.50 -0.94
CA GLY A 7 15.87 -7.72 0.50
C GLY A 7 14.39 -7.97 0.80
N TYR A 8 14.02 -7.83 2.07
CA TYR A 8 12.69 -8.13 2.58
C TYR A 8 12.13 -6.99 3.42
N ILE A 9 10.80 -6.95 3.53
CA ILE A 9 10.08 -6.09 4.48
C ILE A 9 8.96 -6.89 5.14
N THR A 10 8.61 -6.55 6.37
CA THR A 10 7.49 -7.17 7.08
C THR A 10 6.16 -6.86 6.38
N CYS A 11 5.44 -7.91 5.94
CA CYS A 11 4.08 -7.74 5.44
C CYS A 11 3.09 -7.60 6.59
N ARG A 12 2.42 -6.45 6.71
CA ARG A 12 1.41 -6.21 7.77
C ARG A 12 0.10 -7.00 7.60
N THR A 13 -0.07 -7.71 6.48
CA THR A 13 -1.29 -8.46 6.18
C THR A 13 -1.13 -9.95 6.51
N CYS A 14 -0.10 -10.60 5.97
CA CYS A 14 0.16 -12.02 6.22
C CYS A 14 1.24 -12.27 7.28
N MET A 15 1.91 -11.23 7.80
CA MET A 15 3.01 -11.36 8.76
C MET A 15 4.14 -12.27 8.25
N THR A 16 4.39 -12.27 6.94
CA THR A 16 5.50 -13.00 6.32
C THR A 16 6.48 -12.03 5.65
N PRO A 17 7.75 -12.44 5.44
CA PRO A 17 8.74 -11.63 4.74
C PRO A 17 8.29 -11.35 3.31
N LYS A 18 8.05 -10.08 2.99
CA LYS A 18 7.73 -9.62 1.63
C LYS A 18 9.04 -9.35 0.89
N ALA A 19 9.34 -10.17 -0.11
CA ALA A 19 10.52 -10.00 -0.95
C ALA A 19 10.39 -8.74 -1.80
N ILE A 20 11.41 -7.89 -1.79
CA ILE A 20 11.51 -6.67 -2.58
C ILE A 20 12.43 -6.92 -3.77
N MET A 21 11.97 -6.55 -4.96
CA MET A 21 12.69 -6.75 -6.21
C MET A 21 12.70 -5.47 -7.05
N GLN A 22 13.76 -5.30 -7.84
CA GLN A 22 13.89 -4.14 -8.73
C GLN A 22 12.96 -4.23 -9.94
N GLY A 23 12.29 -3.12 -10.25
CA GLY A 23 11.52 -2.92 -11.48
C GLY A 23 12.39 -3.04 -12.73
N SER A 24 11.78 -3.38 -13.86
CA SER A 24 12.46 -3.44 -15.17
C SER A 24 11.78 -2.55 -16.21
N GLY A 25 12.50 -2.25 -17.29
CA GLY A 25 12.01 -1.42 -18.39
C GLY A 25 11.56 -0.03 -17.93
N LYS A 26 10.31 0.34 -18.27
CA LYS A 26 9.71 1.65 -17.92
C LYS A 26 9.57 1.88 -16.41
N ARG A 27 9.67 0.84 -15.59
CA ARG A 27 9.53 0.91 -14.12
C ARG A 27 10.83 0.64 -13.37
N LYS A 28 11.98 0.77 -14.03
CA LYS A 28 13.31 0.55 -13.43
C LYS A 28 13.63 1.43 -12.23
N GLU A 29 12.90 2.52 -12.01
CA GLU A 29 13.09 3.44 -10.88
C GLU A 29 12.33 3.01 -9.61
N TYR A 30 11.41 2.07 -9.76
CA TYR A 30 10.53 1.60 -8.70
C TYR A 30 10.92 0.19 -8.25
N VAL A 31 10.70 -0.08 -6.97
CA VAL A 31 10.73 -1.44 -6.42
C VAL A 31 9.30 -1.97 -6.29
N TYR A 32 9.14 -3.28 -6.32
CA TYR A 32 7.88 -3.94 -6.01
C TYR A 32 8.11 -5.07 -5.02
N GLY A 33 7.09 -5.33 -4.21
CA GLY A 33 7.08 -6.39 -3.24
C GLY A 33 6.32 -7.62 -3.74
N ARG A 34 6.68 -8.80 -3.25
CA ARG A 34 5.88 -10.02 -3.40
C ARG A 34 5.90 -10.81 -2.11
N CYS A 35 4.71 -11.19 -1.68
CA CYS A 35 4.48 -12.08 -0.54
C CYS A 35 3.29 -12.98 -0.87
N GLU A 36 2.83 -13.77 0.10
CA GLU A 36 1.67 -14.66 -0.05
C GLU A 36 0.37 -13.91 -0.35
N CYS A 37 0.22 -12.66 0.14
CA CYS A 37 -0.93 -11.81 -0.19
C CYS A 37 -0.99 -11.39 -1.67
N GLY A 38 0.10 -11.58 -2.42
CA GLY A 38 0.22 -11.15 -3.81
C GLY A 38 1.27 -10.05 -4.03
N PRO A 39 1.29 -9.47 -5.25
CA PRO A 39 2.24 -8.45 -5.64
C PRO A 39 1.87 -7.05 -5.13
N ASP A 40 2.85 -6.30 -4.64
CA ASP A 40 2.75 -4.91 -4.22
C ASP A 40 3.43 -4.00 -5.25
N ASN A 41 2.63 -3.42 -6.15
CA ASN A 41 3.08 -2.62 -7.29
C ASN A 41 2.88 -1.10 -7.08
N ARG A 42 2.78 -0.64 -5.82
CA ARG A 42 2.49 0.77 -5.52
C ARG A 42 3.68 1.66 -5.88
N CYS A 43 3.49 2.60 -6.82
CA CYS A 43 4.54 3.53 -7.27
C CYS A 43 4.54 4.89 -6.54
N GLY A 44 3.66 5.10 -5.56
CA GLY A 44 3.60 6.35 -4.80
C GLY A 44 4.87 6.60 -3.99
N LYS A 45 5.32 7.86 -3.90
CA LYS A 45 6.51 8.27 -3.14
C LYS A 45 6.59 7.67 -1.72
N PRO A 46 5.55 7.74 -0.87
CA PRO A 46 5.62 7.17 0.48
C PRO A 46 5.79 5.64 0.45
N ALA A 47 5.04 4.94 -0.40
CA ALA A 47 5.15 3.48 -0.50
C ALA A 47 6.53 3.04 -1.00
N GLN A 48 7.12 3.80 -1.93
CA GLN A 48 8.47 3.53 -2.44
C GLN A 48 9.55 3.82 -1.39
N LEU A 49 9.38 4.84 -0.54
CA LEU A 49 10.28 5.07 0.59
C LEU A 49 10.24 3.91 1.58
N GLU A 50 9.04 3.42 1.93
CA GLU A 50 8.87 2.25 2.79
C GLU A 50 9.53 1.00 2.18
N MET A 51 9.23 0.68 0.92
CA MET A 51 9.75 -0.52 0.28
C MET A 51 11.25 -0.47 0.00
N LYS A 52 11.85 0.72 -0.14
CA LYS A 52 13.31 0.88 -0.29
C LYS A 52 14.06 0.71 1.04
N GLY A 53 13.37 0.74 2.18
CA GLY A 53 13.92 0.43 3.50
C GLY A 53 14.00 -1.07 3.79
N PHE A 54 14.22 -1.90 2.76
CA PHE A 54 14.31 -3.34 2.91
C PHE A 54 15.53 -3.76 3.74
N LYS A 55 15.41 -4.90 4.41
CA LYS A 55 16.42 -5.50 5.30
C LYS A 55 16.73 -6.94 4.88
N PRO A 56 17.81 -7.56 5.38
CA PRO A 56 18.02 -8.99 5.20
C PRO A 56 16.88 -9.82 5.82
N LEU A 57 16.77 -11.09 5.43
CA LEU A 57 15.65 -11.95 5.80
C LEU A 57 15.59 -12.17 7.31
N GLU A 58 16.74 -12.32 7.94
CA GLU A 58 16.93 -12.61 9.35
C GLU A 58 16.36 -11.49 10.24
N ASP A 59 16.63 -10.23 9.88
CA ASP A 59 16.11 -9.07 10.61
C ASP A 59 14.59 -8.99 10.55
N ILE A 60 14.02 -9.25 9.37
CA ILE A 60 12.57 -9.22 9.17
C ILE A 60 11.89 -10.38 9.90
N GLN A 61 12.54 -11.55 9.93
CA GLN A 61 12.03 -12.69 10.68
C GLN A 61 12.02 -12.40 12.19
N ALA A 62 13.08 -11.80 12.72
CA ALA A 62 13.14 -11.35 14.12
C ALA A 62 12.09 -10.27 14.43
N GLU A 63 11.84 -9.32 13.51
CA GLU A 63 10.77 -8.32 13.65
C GLU A 63 9.38 -8.97 13.71
N ILE A 64 9.11 -9.95 12.83
CA ILE A 64 7.85 -10.69 12.81
C ILE A 64 7.67 -11.46 14.12
N GLU A 65 8.72 -12.12 14.61
CA GLU A 65 8.68 -12.83 15.89
C GLU A 65 8.45 -11.90 17.07
N ALA A 66 9.11 -10.73 17.09
CA ALA A 66 8.90 -9.71 18.13
C ALA A 66 7.47 -9.14 18.12
N LEU A 67 6.85 -9.00 16.94
CA LEU A 67 5.46 -8.56 16.81
C LEU A 67 4.45 -9.63 17.25
N ASN A 68 4.81 -10.91 17.10
CA ASN A 68 3.96 -12.04 17.48
C ASN A 68 4.09 -12.41 18.96
N GLN A 69 5.14 -11.94 19.66
CA GLN A 69 5.23 -12.12 21.10
C GLN A 69 4.13 -11.32 21.80
N PRO A 70 3.36 -11.93 22.73
CA PRO A 70 2.44 -11.19 23.58
C PRO A 70 3.21 -10.09 24.29
N LYS A 71 2.77 -8.84 24.13
CA LYS A 71 3.20 -7.76 25.04
C LYS A 71 2.97 -8.29 26.46
N ALA A 72 4.05 -8.48 27.23
CA ALA A 72 3.93 -8.64 28.66
C ALA A 72 3.06 -7.47 29.16
N GLU A 73 1.94 -7.80 29.79
CA GLU A 73 1.03 -6.81 30.35
C GLU A 73 1.87 -5.85 31.22
N PRO A 74 1.74 -4.52 31.06
CA PRO A 74 2.35 -3.60 31.99
C PRO A 74 1.78 -3.95 33.36
N LYS A 75 2.65 -4.41 34.26
CA LYS A 75 2.31 -4.60 35.67
C LYS A 75 1.71 -3.27 36.15
N PRO A 76 0.47 -3.24 36.71
CA PRO A 76 -0.16 -1.98 37.06
C PRO A 76 0.73 -1.18 38.01
N GLU A 77 1.17 0.01 37.59
CA GLU A 77 1.80 0.97 38.49
C GLU A 77 0.75 1.41 39.54
N PRO A 78 1.13 1.57 40.83
CA PRO A 78 0.22 2.06 41.85
C PRO A 78 -0.30 3.45 41.47
N GLN A 79 -1.63 3.60 41.41
CA GLN A 79 -2.28 4.88 41.13
C GLN A 79 -1.91 5.92 42.20
N PRO A 80 -1.43 7.11 41.83
CA PRO A 80 -1.44 8.25 42.74
C PRO A 80 -2.85 8.85 42.85
N GLU A 81 -3.21 9.22 44.07
CA GLU A 81 -4.54 9.67 44.51
C GLU A 81 -5.17 10.81 43.67
N PRO A 82 -6.52 10.85 43.57
CA PRO A 82 -7.21 11.80 42.70
C PRO A 82 -7.19 13.23 43.26
N LYS A 83 -6.73 14.18 42.44
CA LYS A 83 -6.91 15.63 42.66
C LYS A 83 -8.22 16.08 41.99
N PRO A 84 -9.10 16.85 42.67
CA PRO A 84 -10.37 17.26 42.10
C PRO A 84 -10.17 18.52 41.24
N VAL A 85 -10.48 18.45 39.94
CA VAL A 85 -10.61 19.65 39.10
C VAL A 85 -11.88 19.54 38.26
N VAL A 86 -12.95 20.06 38.86
CA VAL A 86 -14.01 20.92 38.29
C VAL A 86 -14.27 20.85 36.79
N ASN A 87 -15.47 20.37 36.47
CA ASN A 87 -16.25 20.54 35.25
C ASN A 87 -16.06 21.89 34.52
N GLN A 88 -15.89 21.84 33.19
CA GLN A 88 -16.78 22.61 32.30
C GLN A 88 -16.93 21.95 30.93
N LEU A 89 -18.19 21.92 30.50
CA LEU A 89 -18.79 21.25 29.34
C LEU A 89 -18.16 21.63 28.00
N GLN A 90 -17.98 20.64 27.12
CA GLN A 90 -18.06 20.82 25.67
C GLN A 90 -19.52 20.63 25.23
N PRO A 91 -20.13 21.57 24.48
CA PRO A 91 -21.35 21.30 23.75
C PRO A 91 -21.04 20.85 22.32
N ASP A 92 -21.41 19.61 22.06
CA ASP A 92 -22.24 19.13 20.95
C ASP A 92 -21.99 19.58 19.49
N SER A 93 -21.79 18.54 18.67
CA SER A 93 -22.63 18.16 17.52
C SER A 93 -22.93 19.19 16.41
N GLU A 94 -22.47 18.89 15.18
CA GLU A 94 -23.38 18.33 14.16
C GLU A 94 -22.64 17.86 12.88
N PRO A 95 -23.16 16.84 12.17
CA PRO A 95 -22.65 16.35 10.87
C PRO A 95 -23.53 16.81 9.69
N LYS A 96 -22.95 16.90 8.46
CA LYS A 96 -23.59 16.67 7.12
C LYS A 96 -22.75 17.28 5.96
N PRO A 97 -23.06 17.01 4.68
CA PRO A 97 -23.71 15.84 4.08
C PRO A 97 -22.94 15.25 2.87
N MET A 98 -23.37 14.06 2.47
CA MET A 98 -23.04 13.39 1.20
C MET A 98 -23.21 14.28 -0.03
N GLY A 99 -22.20 14.32 -0.89
CA GLY A 99 -22.26 14.86 -2.24
C GLY A 99 -22.06 13.76 -3.28
N THR A 100 -23.13 13.04 -3.61
CA THR A 100 -23.25 12.25 -4.84
C THR A 100 -23.29 13.20 -6.03
N ALA A 101 -22.21 13.28 -6.80
CA ALA A 101 -22.21 13.89 -8.12
C ALA A 101 -21.90 12.82 -9.17
N ALA A 102 -22.87 12.62 -10.05
CA ALA A 102 -22.93 11.63 -11.09
C ALA A 102 -21.80 11.78 -12.14
N CYS A 103 -20.91 10.79 -12.23
CA CYS A 103 -20.06 10.60 -13.41
C CYS A 103 -20.84 9.81 -14.47
N VAL A 104 -21.88 10.41 -15.02
CA VAL A 104 -22.61 9.87 -16.18
C VAL A 104 -22.00 10.49 -17.44
N GLY A 105 -21.36 9.62 -18.24
CA GLY A 105 -21.31 9.69 -19.70
C GLY A 105 -20.56 10.85 -20.34
N ILE A 106 -19.45 10.54 -21.02
CA ILE A 106 -19.12 10.92 -22.42
C ILE A 106 -17.80 10.20 -22.71
N GLY A 107 -17.84 9.05 -23.39
CA GLY A 107 -16.62 8.27 -23.66
C GLY A 107 -16.75 7.21 -24.75
N ALA A 108 -17.68 7.38 -25.71
CA ALA A 108 -17.95 6.34 -26.71
C ALA A 108 -18.14 6.88 -28.14
N VAL A 109 -17.48 7.98 -28.56
CA VAL A 109 -17.59 8.47 -29.96
C VAL A 109 -16.29 9.12 -30.49
N THR A 110 -15.13 8.49 -30.36
CA THR A 110 -13.92 8.96 -31.08
C THR A 110 -12.90 7.87 -31.43
N GLY A 111 -13.32 6.60 -31.46
CA GLY A 111 -12.43 5.45 -31.70
C GLY A 111 -12.56 4.76 -33.06
N PHE A 112 -13.28 5.32 -34.04
CA PHE A 112 -13.61 4.59 -35.29
C PHE A 112 -13.08 5.20 -36.60
N VAL A 113 -12.24 6.24 -36.56
CA VAL A 113 -11.73 6.88 -37.80
C VAL A 113 -10.25 6.55 -38.09
N LEU A 114 -9.51 5.92 -37.17
CA LEU A 114 -8.09 5.56 -37.39
C LEU A 114 -7.82 4.04 -37.48
N GLY A 115 -8.85 3.19 -37.45
CA GLY A 115 -8.72 1.73 -37.59
C GLY A 115 -9.02 1.17 -39.00
N GLY A 116 -9.56 1.99 -39.91
CA GLY A 116 -10.03 1.54 -41.23
C GLY A 116 -9.00 1.55 -42.36
N VAL A 117 -7.85 2.21 -42.19
CA VAL A 117 -6.91 2.46 -43.31
C VAL A 117 -5.82 1.37 -43.42
N PHE A 118 -5.56 0.58 -42.37
CA PHE A 118 -4.50 -0.44 -42.40
C PHE A 118 -4.90 -1.80 -43.01
N LYS A 119 -6.15 -2.00 -43.41
CA LYS A 119 -6.62 -3.29 -43.94
C LYS A 119 -6.70 -3.38 -45.47
N VAL A 120 -6.28 -2.34 -46.21
CA VAL A 120 -6.29 -2.33 -47.69
C VAL A 120 -4.89 -2.50 -48.30
N LEU A 121 -3.80 -2.27 -47.53
CA LEU A 121 -2.42 -2.38 -48.04
C LEU A 121 -1.85 -3.82 -48.05
N LYS A 122 -2.61 -4.84 -47.65
CA LYS A 122 -2.17 -6.25 -47.70
C LYS A 122 -2.93 -7.11 -48.71
N ALA A 123 -3.67 -6.51 -49.64
CA ALA A 123 -4.40 -7.22 -50.68
C ALA A 123 -3.87 -7.02 -52.11
N VAL A 124 -2.88 -6.14 -52.33
CA VAL A 124 -2.16 -6.05 -53.62
C VAL A 124 -0.71 -5.63 -53.36
N ALA A 125 0.15 -6.61 -53.13
CA ALA A 125 1.60 -6.65 -53.45
C ALA A 125 2.18 -7.95 -52.86
#